data_AF-A0A4Q2LUC9-F1
#
_entry.id   AF-A0A4Q2LUC9-F1
#
_cell.length_a   1.000
_cell.length_b   1.000
_cell.length_c   1.000
_cell.angle_alpha   90.00
_cell.angle_beta   90.00
_cell.angle_gamma   90.00
#
_symmetry.space_group_name_H-M   'P 1'
#
loop_
_entity.id
_entity.type
_entity.pdbx_description
1 polymer ?
#
loop_
_entity_poly.entity_id
_entity_poly.type
_entity_poly.pdbx_seq_one_letter_code
_entity_poly.pdbx_strand_id
1 'polypeptide(L)'
;MTLFNKCIRKLGNQCVVMSEEKSVEIFEDLQKEIPFTFYGRVDWDNFIQNAQFNWGEIPIDQRVFILWDNAMHPERKYKEIN
;
A
#
# COMPACT_ATOMS: atom_id res chain seq x y z
N MET A 1 -15.20 3.67 15.26
CA MET A 1 -13.78 3.25 15.11
C MET A 1 -13.62 2.50 13.80
N THR A 2 -12.80 2.99 12.89
CA THR A 2 -12.66 2.46 11.52
C THR A 2 -11.82 1.17 11.48
N LEU A 3 -11.92 0.40 10.38
CA LEU A 3 -11.05 -0.77 10.15
C LEU A 3 -9.57 -0.35 10.12
N PHE A 4 -9.28 0.79 9.51
CA PHE A 4 -7.95 1.41 9.52
C PHE A 4 -7.39 1.55 10.95
N ASN A 5 -8.14 2.20 11.86
CA ASN A 5 -7.68 2.40 13.24
C ASN A 5 -7.48 1.06 13.99
N LYS A 6 -8.32 0.05 13.71
CA LYS A 6 -8.14 -1.31 14.26
C LYS A 6 -6.85 -1.95 13.76
N CYS A 7 -6.54 -1.82 12.47
CA CYS A 7 -5.32 -2.35 11.87
C CYS A 7 -4.06 -1.67 12.42
N ILE A 8 -4.04 -0.33 12.48
CA ILE A 8 -2.91 0.42 13.04
C ILE A 8 -2.67 0.03 14.50
N ARG A 9 -3.73 -0.07 15.31
CA ARG A 9 -3.60 -0.50 16.71
C ARG A 9 -3.04 -1.92 16.85
N LYS A 10 -3.40 -2.83 15.95
CA LYS A 10 -2.92 -4.22 15.97
C LYS A 10 -1.46 -4.33 15.53
N LEU A 11 -1.03 -3.50 14.58
CA LEU A 11 0.35 -3.45 14.09
C LEU A 11 1.30 -2.72 15.05
N GLY A 12 0.78 -1.79 15.86
CA GLY A 12 1.54 -1.13 16.92
C GLY A 12 2.80 -0.42 16.40
N ASN A 13 3.94 -0.65 17.05
CA ASN A 13 5.20 0.04 16.73
C ASN A 13 5.87 -0.47 15.44
N GLN A 14 5.34 -1.54 14.83
CA GLN A 14 5.80 -2.05 13.52
C GLN A 14 5.10 -1.34 12.36
N CYS A 15 4.51 -0.17 12.61
CA CYS A 15 3.88 0.62 11.58
C CYS A 15 4.13 2.10 11.76
N VAL A 16 4.38 2.76 10.64
CA VAL A 16 4.38 4.22 10.54
C VAL A 16 3.33 4.60 9.52
N VAL A 17 2.45 5.52 9.92
CA VAL A 17 1.50 6.16 9.00
C VAL A 17 2.25 7.30 8.31
N MET A 18 2.39 7.23 6.99
CA MET A 18 3.07 8.25 6.21
C MET A 18 2.27 9.56 6.16
N SER A 19 2.98 10.69 5.96
CA SER A 19 2.35 11.97 5.63
C SER A 19 1.69 11.92 4.25
N GLU A 20 0.83 12.88 3.94
CA GLU A 20 0.16 12.95 2.64
C GLU A 20 1.16 13.14 1.49
N GLU A 21 2.21 13.94 1.68
CA GLU A 21 3.21 14.20 0.66
C GLU A 21 4.03 12.93 0.34
N LYS A 22 4.50 12.24 1.39
CA LYS A 22 5.25 11.00 1.22
C LYS A 22 4.41 9.89 0.61
N SER A 23 3.13 9.91 0.94
CA SER A 23 2.11 9.05 0.41
C SER A 23 1.92 9.24 -1.11
N VAL A 24 1.82 10.48 -1.57
CA VAL A 24 1.77 10.80 -3.01
C VAL A 24 3.05 10.34 -3.72
N GLU A 25 4.24 10.62 -3.16
CA GLU A 25 5.53 10.23 -3.74
C GLU A 25 5.61 8.71 -3.97
N ILE A 26 5.26 7.91 -2.95
CA ILE A 26 5.26 6.44 -3.05
C ILE A 26 4.27 5.95 -4.11
N PHE A 27 3.13 6.62 -4.25
CA PHE A 27 2.15 6.26 -5.28
C PHE A 27 2.66 6.53 -6.69
N GLU A 28 3.26 7.70 -6.90
CA GLU A 28 3.82 8.08 -8.19
C GLU A 28 4.93 7.10 -8.60
N ASP A 29 5.76 6.68 -7.64
CA ASP A 29 6.77 5.66 -7.89
C ASP A 29 6.15 4.29 -8.22
N LEU A 30 5.07 3.89 -7.53
CA LEU A 30 4.36 2.67 -7.89
C LEU A 30 3.77 2.71 -9.31
N GLN A 31 3.20 3.86 -9.71
CA GLN A 31 2.61 4.03 -11.03
C GLN A 31 3.63 4.00 -12.18
N LYS A 32 4.92 4.22 -11.89
CA LYS A 32 6.00 4.04 -12.88
C LYS A 32 6.30 2.56 -13.13
N GLU A 33 6.14 1.72 -12.11
CA GLU A 33 6.50 0.30 -12.13
C GLU A 33 5.34 -0.62 -12.49
N ILE A 34 4.11 -0.23 -12.13
CA ILE A 34 2.89 -1.02 -12.35
C ILE A 34 1.97 -0.27 -13.30
N PRO A 35 1.44 -0.91 -14.37
CA PRO A 35 0.52 -0.27 -15.28
C PRO A 35 -0.81 -0.01 -14.58
N PHE A 36 -1.29 1.23 -14.66
CA PHE A 36 -2.62 1.62 -14.21
C PHE A 36 -3.48 2.04 -15.39
N THR A 37 -4.75 1.64 -15.34
CA THR A 37 -5.81 2.15 -16.20
C THR A 37 -6.09 3.63 -15.93
N PHE A 38 -6.68 4.31 -16.91
CA PHE A 38 -7.06 5.72 -16.80
C PHE A 38 -8.00 6.01 -15.60
N TYR A 39 -8.78 5.03 -15.17
CA TYR A 39 -9.69 5.14 -14.02
C TYR A 39 -9.10 4.60 -12.70
N GLY A 40 -7.76 4.54 -12.61
CA GLY A 40 -7.03 4.38 -11.35
C GLY A 40 -6.94 2.95 -10.80
N ARG A 41 -7.23 1.93 -11.62
CA ARG A 41 -7.04 0.52 -11.25
C ARG A 41 -5.78 -0.04 -11.89
N VAL A 42 -5.14 -1.01 -11.23
CA VAL A 42 -4.07 -1.80 -11.86
C VAL A 42 -4.61 -2.46 -13.13
N ASP A 43 -3.88 -2.30 -14.22
CA ASP A 43 -4.16 -2.94 -15.50
C ASP A 43 -3.54 -4.34 -15.50
N TRP A 44 -4.29 -5.30 -14.96
CA TRP A 44 -3.83 -6.69 -14.83
C TRP A 44 -3.61 -7.37 -16.17
N ASP A 45 -4.30 -6.95 -17.23
CA ASP A 45 -4.14 -7.53 -18.57
C ASP A 45 -2.76 -7.20 -19.16
N ASN A 46 -2.18 -6.08 -18.74
CA ASN A 46 -0.85 -5.63 -19.14
C ASN A 46 0.23 -5.87 -18.06
N PHE A 47 -0.10 -6.54 -16.96
CA PHE A 47 0.84 -6.85 -15.89
C PHE A 47 1.36 -8.30 -15.99
N ILE A 48 2.61 -8.46 -16.41
CA ILE A 48 3.20 -9.76 -16.75
C ILE A 48 3.73 -10.50 -15.52
N GLN A 49 3.89 -9.81 -14.37
CA GLN A 49 4.43 -10.42 -13.16
C GLN A 49 3.34 -11.13 -12.35
N ASN A 50 3.49 -12.44 -12.18
CA ASN A 50 2.70 -13.22 -11.25
C ASN A 50 3.49 -13.40 -9.95
N ALA A 51 2.96 -12.89 -8.84
CA ALA A 51 3.49 -13.15 -7.51
C ALA A 51 2.54 -14.10 -6.77
N GLN A 52 3.05 -15.23 -6.29
CA GLN A 52 2.36 -16.02 -5.28
C GLN A 52 2.70 -15.45 -3.91
N PHE A 53 1.68 -14.99 -3.19
CA PHE A 53 1.84 -14.49 -1.84
C PHE A 53 1.43 -15.56 -0.82
N ASN A 54 2.36 -15.95 0.04
CA ASN A 54 2.09 -16.84 1.16
C ASN A 54 1.91 -16.01 2.44
N TRP A 55 0.69 -16.02 2.99
CA TRP A 55 0.33 -15.26 4.20
C TRP A 55 1.14 -15.64 5.45
N GLY A 56 1.85 -16.77 5.44
CA GLY A 56 2.72 -17.21 6.54
C GLY A 56 4.18 -16.73 6.46
N GLU A 57 4.61 -16.18 5.32
CA GLU A 57 6.02 -15.89 5.02
C GLU A 57 6.16 -14.46 4.50
N ILE A 58 5.67 -13.48 5.26
CA ILE A 58 6.04 -12.08 5.01
C ILE A 58 7.52 -11.96 5.34
N PRO A 59 8.41 -11.64 4.39
CA PRO A 59 9.82 -11.44 4.70
C PRO A 59 9.93 -10.23 5.64
N ILE A 60 10.35 -10.48 6.88
CA ILE A 60 10.52 -9.50 7.97
C ILE A 60 11.74 -8.58 7.72
N ASP A 61 12.44 -8.79 6.60
CA ASP A 61 13.59 -8.01 6.18
C ASP A 61 13.27 -7.06 5.02
N GLN A 62 12.02 -7.04 4.55
CA GLN A 62 11.61 -6.19 3.44
C GLN A 62 10.67 -5.08 3.87
N ARG A 63 11.00 -3.88 3.38
CA ARG A 63 10.20 -2.68 3.53
C ARG A 63 8.91 -2.79 2.70
N VAL A 64 7.77 -3.10 3.32
CA VAL A 64 6.49 -3.27 2.61
C VAL A 64 5.64 -2.01 2.70
N PHE A 65 5.12 -1.52 1.57
CA PHE A 65 4.16 -0.42 1.55
C PHE A 65 2.71 -0.90 1.44
N ILE A 66 1.84 -0.58 2.41
CA ILE A 66 0.40 -0.80 2.30
C ILE A 66 -0.26 0.45 1.73
N LEU A 67 -0.88 0.30 0.56
CA LEU A 67 -1.69 1.34 -0.05
C LEU A 67 -3.15 1.14 0.31
N TRP A 68 -3.76 2.14 0.95
CA TRP A 68 -5.15 2.07 1.35
C TRP A 68 -5.97 3.09 0.55
N ASP A 69 -6.65 2.60 -0.49
CA ASP A 69 -7.63 3.43 -1.21
C ASP A 69 -8.91 3.55 -0.37
N ASN A 70 -9.21 4.77 0.07
CA ASN A 70 -10.44 5.09 0.78
C ASN A 70 -11.07 6.34 0.16
N ALA A 71 -12.07 6.13 -0.70
CA ALA A 71 -12.81 7.20 -1.37
C ALA A 71 -13.45 8.23 -0.43
N MET A 72 -13.59 7.94 0.89
CA MET A 72 -14.14 8.87 1.88
C MET A 72 -13.08 9.66 2.67
N HIS A 73 -11.80 9.36 2.51
CA HIS A 73 -10.70 10.09 3.14
C HIS A 73 -9.58 10.31 2.10
N PRO A 74 -9.53 11.47 1.44
CA PRO A 74 -8.55 11.77 0.39
C PRO A 74 -7.11 11.81 0.89
N GLU A 75 -6.92 11.81 2.20
CA GLU A 75 -5.65 11.70 2.91
C GLU A 75 -5.20 10.24 2.81
N ARG A 76 -4.61 9.91 1.66
CA ARG A 76 -4.13 8.58 1.34
C ARG A 76 -3.04 8.20 2.36
N LYS A 77 -3.22 7.10 3.09
CA LYS A 77 -2.28 6.67 4.16
C LYS A 77 -1.48 5.47 3.69
N TYR A 78 -0.19 5.70 3.46
CA TYR A 78 0.76 4.70 2.99
C TYR A 78 1.52 4.20 4.22
N LYS A 79 1.89 2.92 4.24
CA LYS A 79 2.50 2.32 5.43
C LYS A 79 3.68 1.44 5.09
N GLU A 80 4.83 1.76 5.66
CA GLU A 80 6.01 0.91 5.70
C GLU A 80 5.90 -0.19 6.79
N ILE A 81 6.20 -1.44 6.43
CA ILE A 81 6.45 -2.55 7.36
C ILE A 81 7.95 -2.82 7.29
N ASN A 82 8.66 -2.77 8.42
CA ASN A 82 9.94 -3.46 8.58
C ASN A 82 9.65 -4.86 9.07
#